data_AF-U1NJI9-F1
#
_entry.id   AF-U1NJI9-F1
#
_cell.length_a   1.000
_cell.length_b   1.000
_cell.length_c   1.000
_cell.angle_alpha   90.00
_cell.angle_beta   90.00
_cell.angle_gamma   90.00
#
_symmetry.space_group_name_H-M   'P 1'
#
loop_
_entity.id
_entity.type
_entity.pdbx_description
1 polymer ?
#
loop_
_entity_poly.entity_id
_entity_poly.type
_entity_poly.pdbx_seq_one_letter_code
_entity_poly.pdbx_strand_id
1 'polypeptide(L)' 'MDRETHRDQFGRDLHVHHRIPRRRFYNDPDRSVDDADIPSNLLTLCIPCHRRLERMPVQPVVG' A
#
# COMPACT_ATOMS: atom_id res chain seq x y z
N MET A 1 15.86 -5.48 -2.30
CA MET A 1 15.40 -6.89 -2.35
C MET A 1 14.53 -7.03 -3.57
N ASP A 2 14.81 -7.98 -4.44
CA ASP A 2 13.95 -8.28 -5.58
C ASP A 2 12.77 -9.21 -5.16
N ARG A 3 11.85 -9.46 -6.09
CA ARG A 3 10.60 -10.20 -5.84
C ARG A 3 10.80 -11.70 -5.60
N GLU A 4 11.81 -12.32 -6.22
CA GLU A 4 12.12 -13.73 -6.02
C GLU A 4 12.68 -13.95 -4.62
N THR A 5 13.72 -13.21 -4.25
CA THR A 5 14.29 -13.26 -2.90
C THR A 5 13.21 -12.99 -1.83
N HIS A 6 12.26 -12.09 -2.10
CA HIS A 6 11.15 -11.79 -1.19
C HIS A 6 10.21 -12.99 -0.98
N ARG A 7 9.83 -13.67 -2.07
CA ARG A 7 8.99 -14.86 -1.99
C ARG A 7 9.68 -16.01 -1.26
N ASP A 8 10.96 -16.26 -1.53
CA ASP A 8 11.74 -17.27 -0.81
C ASP A 8 11.81 -16.99 0.69
N GLN A 9 12.05 -15.73 1.08
CA GLN A 9 12.18 -15.37 2.49
C GLN A 9 10.86 -15.40 3.25
N PHE A 10 9.75 -14.97 2.63
CA PHE A 10 8.49 -14.74 3.35
C PHE A 10 7.35 -15.68 2.95
N GLY A 11 7.54 -16.54 1.95
CA GLY A 11 6.51 -17.43 1.40
C GLY A 11 5.33 -16.71 0.74
N ARG A 12 5.46 -15.40 0.49
CA ARG A 12 4.43 -14.51 -0.06
C ARG A 12 5.08 -13.45 -0.94
N ASP A 13 4.30 -12.93 -1.88
CA ASP A 13 4.73 -11.85 -2.76
C ASP A 13 4.76 -10.49 -2.06
N LEU A 14 5.21 -9.46 -2.77
CA LEU A 14 5.17 -8.07 -2.33
C LEU A 14 3.74 -7.64 -1.96
N HIS A 15 3.64 -6.78 -0.95
CA HIS A 15 2.37 -6.26 -0.48
C HIS A 15 2.01 -4.96 -1.21
N VAL A 16 0.72 -4.76 -1.45
CA VAL A 16 0.17 -3.50 -1.93
C VAL A 16 -0.24 -2.64 -0.73
N HIS A 17 0.22 -1.40 -0.72
CA HIS A 17 -0.09 -0.41 0.29
C HIS A 17 -0.89 0.75 -0.32
N HIS A 18 -2.02 1.10 0.28
CA HIS A 18 -2.80 2.28 -0.10
C HIS A 18 -2.27 3.53 0.60
N ARG A 19 -1.84 4.55 -0.16
CA ARG A 19 -1.38 5.86 0.37
C ARG A 19 -2.51 6.59 1.09
N ILE A 20 -3.71 6.60 0.48
CA ILE A 20 -4.98 7.01 1.09
C ILE A 20 -5.70 5.72 1.48
N PRO A 21 -5.96 5.46 2.77
CA PRO A 21 -6.60 4.23 3.20
C PRO A 21 -7.96 4.02 2.54
N ARG A 22 -8.21 2.80 2.02
CA ARG A 22 -9.49 2.42 1.37
C ARG A 22 -10.72 2.79 2.19
N ARG A 23 -10.62 2.75 3.52
CA ARG A 23 -11.71 3.14 4.43
C ARG A 23 -12.19 4.60 4.28
N ARG A 24 -11.36 5.51 3.76
CA ARG A 24 -11.76 6.89 3.50
C ARG A 24 -12.72 7.02 2.32
N PHE A 25 -12.74 6.05 1.43
CA PHE A 25 -13.58 6.05 0.24
C PHE A 25 -14.97 5.45 0.47
N TYR A 26 -15.18 4.66 1.53
CA TYR A 26 -16.50 4.05 1.81
C TYR A 26 -17.60 5.08 2.10
N ASN A 27 -17.25 6.22 2.69
CA ASN A 27 -18.20 7.24 3.13
C ASN A 27 -18.01 8.57 2.38
N ASP A 28 -17.27 8.56 1.28
CA ASP A 28 -17.03 9.75 0.48
C ASP A 28 -18.19 9.94 -0.51
N PRO A 29 -18.93 11.07 -0.49
CA PRO A 29 -20.08 11.27 -1.36
C PRO A 29 -19.70 11.48 -2.83
N ASP A 30 -18.44 11.84 -3.10
CA ASP A 30 -17.94 12.21 -4.43
C ASP A 30 -17.01 11.16 -5.03
N ARG A 31 -16.72 10.08 -4.30
CA ARG A 31 -15.77 9.03 -4.72
C ARG A 31 -16.33 7.63 -4.49
N SER A 32 -15.86 6.71 -5.31
CA SER A 32 -16.15 5.29 -5.17
C SER A 32 -15.05 4.57 -4.40
N VAL A 33 -15.35 3.37 -3.90
CA VAL A 33 -14.35 2.49 -3.28
C VAL A 33 -13.27 2.07 -4.28
N ASP A 34 -13.62 1.96 -5.57
CA ASP A 34 -12.69 1.63 -6.65
C ASP A 34 -11.62 2.70 -6.86
N ASP A 35 -11.91 3.98 -6.53
CA ASP A 35 -10.92 5.06 -6.56
C ASP A 35 -9.76 4.83 -5.58
N ALA A 36 -9.93 3.96 -4.59
CA ALA A 36 -8.83 3.55 -3.72
C ALA A 36 -7.79 2.70 -4.48
N ASP A 37 -8.19 1.94 -5.49
CA ASP A 37 -7.34 0.93 -6.14
C ASP A 37 -6.62 1.46 -7.40
N ILE A 38 -6.66 2.78 -7.64
CA ILE A 38 -5.92 3.41 -8.75
C ILE A 38 -4.40 3.35 -8.51
N PRO A 39 -3.57 3.17 -9.56
CA PRO A 39 -2.11 3.04 -9.41
C PRO A 39 -1.45 4.18 -8.63
N SER A 40 -1.94 5.41 -8.79
CA SER A 40 -1.41 6.60 -8.08
C SER A 40 -1.61 6.53 -6.57
N ASN A 41 -2.56 5.73 -6.08
CA ASN A 41 -2.81 5.51 -4.66
C ASN A 41 -2.09 4.25 -4.12
N LEU A 42 -1.44 3.46 -4.97
CA LEU A 42 -0.82 2.19 -4.58
C LEU A 42 0.70 2.28 -4.51
N LEU A 43 1.28 1.57 -3.55
CA LEU A 43 2.71 1.30 -3.46
C LEU A 43 2.93 -0.20 -3.30
N THR A 44 3.79 -0.78 -4.13
CA THR A 44 4.21 -2.18 -3.98
C THR A 44 5.46 -2.25 -3.12
N LEU A 45 5.37 -2.88 -1.96
CA LEU A 45 6.39 -2.86 -0.92
C LEU A 45 6.70 -4.26 -0.40
N CYS A 46 7.93 -4.45 0.06
CA CYS A 46 8.30 -5.63 0.83
C CYS A 46 7.51 -5.69 2.16
N ILE A 47 7.27 -6.87 2.73
CA ILE A 47 6.55 -7.02 4.00
C ILE A 47 7.09 -6.12 5.13
N PRO A 48 8.41 -6.08 5.42
CA PRO A 48 8.91 -5.20 6.49
C PRO A 48 8.78 -3.71 6.13
N CYS A 49 8.90 -3.36 4.85
CA CYS A 49 8.71 -2.00 4.34
C CYS A 49 7.25 -1.54 4.55
N HIS A 50 6.29 -2.39 4.18
CA HIS A 50 4.85 -2.17 4.37
C HIS A 50 4.53 -1.94 5.84
N ARG A 51 4.96 -2.85 6.72
CA ARG A 51 4.73 -2.75 8.18
C ARG A 51 5.35 -1.50 8.80
N ARG A 52 6.53 -1.09 8.33
CA ARG A 52 7.18 0.14 8.79
C ARG A 52 6.34 1.35 8.42
N LEU A 53 5.87 1.39 7.18
CA LEU A 53 5.09 2.50 6.66
C LEU A 53 3.74 2.63 7.38
N GLU A 54 3.05 1.52 7.66
CA GLU A 54 1.79 1.49 8.43
C GLU A 54 1.92 2.07 9.85
N ARG A 55 3.13 2.07 10.41
CA ARG A 55 3.41 2.57 11.76
C ARG A 55 3.86 4.03 11.78
N MET A 56 4.10 4.63 10.62
CA MET A 56 4.51 6.02 10.56
C MET A 56 3.31 6.95 10.85
N PRO A 57 3.49 7.99 11.68
CA PRO A 57 2.42 8.96 11.95
C PRO A 57 2.05 9.78 10.71
N VAL A 58 2.99 9.91 9.77
CA VAL A 58 2.82 10.60 8.48
C VAL A 58 3.45 9.72 7.40
N GLN A 59 2.71 9.47 6.33
CA GLN A 59 3.23 8.76 5.17
C GLN A 59 4.02 9.70 4.24
N PRO A 60 5.10 9.23 3.61
CA PRO A 60 5.89 10.03 2.69
C PRO A 60 5.09 10.32 1.42
N VAL A 61 5.16 11.56 0.96
CA VAL A 61 4.67 11.96 -0.36
C VAL A 61 5.73 11.55 -1.38
N VAL A 62 5.48 10.47 -2.12
CA VAL A 62 6.35 10.08 -3.24
C VAL A 62 5.83 10.81 -4.48
N GLY A 63 6.54 11.88 -4.85
CA GLY A 63 6.27 12.70 -6.04
C GLY A 63 6.78 12.08 -7.33
#